data_AF-A0A2L2NI01-F1
#
_entry.id   AF-A0A2L2NI01-F1
#
_cell.length_a   1.000
_cell.length_b   1.000
_cell.length_c   1.000
_cell.angle_alpha   90.00
_cell.angle_beta   90.00
_cell.angle_gamma   90.00
#
_symmetry.space_group_name_H-M   'P 1'
#
loop_
_entity.id
_entity.type
_entity.pdbx_description
1 polymer ?
#
loop_
_entity_poly.entity_id
_entity_poly.type
_entity_poly.pdbx_seq_one_letter_code
_entity_poly.pdbx_strand_id
1 'polypeptide(L)'
;MVNANVRKTAKASRKIERHIPALERVMTYQEKVHLMVIEVLREESGRELAAAARFNGQEFDWDKHNSQFRKDYVNTPLKELVNYARKLYGLNNLDEIRDRRASHKAARSKRMDGLNSLSNNSDDSINDDFDQDEDDEDIEIDD
;
A
#
# COMPACT_ATOMS: atom_id res chain seq x y z
N MET A 1 36.53 -60.32 14.17
CA MET A 1 36.60 -58.91 13.70
C MET A 1 35.56 -58.74 12.61
N VAL A 2 34.49 -57.99 12.85
CA VAL A 2 33.48 -57.63 11.84
C VAL A 2 33.35 -56.12 11.86
N ASN A 3 33.88 -55.46 10.83
CA ASN A 3 33.78 -54.01 10.66
C ASN A 3 32.40 -53.67 10.09
N ALA A 4 31.51 -53.18 10.97
CA ALA A 4 30.24 -52.59 10.57
C ALA A 4 30.50 -51.21 9.93
N ASN A 5 30.49 -51.15 8.60
CA ASN A 5 30.63 -49.91 7.85
C ASN A 5 29.26 -49.20 7.78
N VAL A 6 28.98 -48.36 8.78
CA VAL A 6 27.74 -47.55 8.84
C VAL A 6 27.82 -46.44 7.80
N ARG A 7 27.19 -46.66 6.63
CA ARG A 7 27.02 -45.62 5.61
C ARG A 7 26.02 -44.58 6.11
N LYS A 8 26.51 -43.42 6.55
CA LYS A 8 25.69 -42.24 6.81
C LYS A 8 25.11 -41.74 5.48
N THR A 9 23.82 -41.99 5.25
CA THR A 9 23.07 -41.38 4.15
C THR A 9 22.89 -39.89 4.47
N ALA A 10 23.58 -39.02 3.72
CA ALA A 10 23.35 -37.58 3.77
C ALA A 10 21.90 -37.31 3.35
N LYS A 11 21.09 -36.77 4.27
CA LYS A 11 19.75 -36.27 3.94
C LYS A 11 19.94 -35.08 3.00
N ALA A 12 19.54 -35.22 1.74
CA ALA A 12 19.47 -34.11 0.81
C ALA A 12 18.52 -33.05 1.38
N SER A 13 19.06 -31.89 1.75
CA SER A 13 18.25 -30.73 2.11
C SER A 13 17.52 -30.28 0.84
N ARG A 14 16.22 -30.57 0.75
CA ARG A 14 15.38 -29.98 -0.29
C ARG A 14 15.39 -28.48 -0.04
N LYS A 15 16.00 -27.71 -0.93
CA LYS A 15 15.82 -26.25 -0.94
C LYS A 15 14.32 -26.01 -1.10
N ILE A 16 13.71 -25.48 -0.05
CA ILE A 16 12.36 -24.94 -0.13
C ILE A 16 12.50 -23.72 -1.05
N GLU A 17 12.00 -23.83 -2.28
CA GLU A 17 11.86 -22.67 -3.15
C GLU A 17 10.92 -21.69 -2.45
N ARG A 18 11.46 -20.54 -2.05
CA ARG A 18 10.64 -19.46 -1.51
C ARG A 18 9.73 -18.99 -2.63
N HIS A 19 8.42 -19.04 -2.38
CA HIS A 19 7.44 -18.47 -3.29
C HIS A 19 7.65 -16.96 -3.33
N ILE A 20 7.96 -16.42 -4.51
CA ILE A 20 8.01 -14.98 -4.78
C ILE A 20 6.75 -14.63 -5.57
N PRO A 21 5.85 -13.78 -5.04
CA PRO A 21 4.68 -13.28 -5.77
C PRO A 21 5.03 -12.75 -7.16
N ALA A 22 4.17 -13.00 -8.14
CA ALA A 22 4.44 -12.59 -9.52
C ALA A 22 4.62 -11.07 -9.67
N LEU A 23 3.92 -10.26 -8.87
CA LEU A 23 3.98 -8.81 -8.95
C LEU A 23 5.34 -8.26 -8.47
N GLU A 24 5.97 -8.89 -7.49
CA GLU A 24 7.32 -8.51 -7.02
C GLU A 24 8.39 -8.78 -8.07
N ARG A 25 8.13 -9.67 -9.03
CA ARG A 25 9.05 -9.95 -10.14
C ARG A 25 9.01 -8.88 -11.22
N VAL A 26 7.95 -8.09 -11.28
CA VAL A 26 7.70 -7.13 -12.39
C VAL A 26 7.60 -5.69 -11.93
N MET A 27 7.33 -5.45 -10.65
CA MET A 27 7.16 -4.11 -10.08
C MET A 27 8.32 -3.79 -9.14
N THR A 28 9.05 -2.73 -9.47
CA THR A 28 10.12 -2.18 -8.66
C THR A 28 9.58 -1.56 -7.36
N TYR A 29 10.46 -1.42 -6.36
CA TYR A 29 10.10 -0.71 -5.14
C TYR A 29 9.63 0.72 -5.40
N GLN A 30 10.31 1.44 -6.30
CA GLN A 30 9.92 2.81 -6.67
C GLN A 30 8.51 2.89 -7.25
N GLU A 31 8.09 1.91 -8.05
CA GLU A 31 6.71 1.84 -8.57
C GLU A 31 5.70 1.57 -7.45
N LYS A 32 6.03 0.71 -6.47
CA LYS A 32 5.19 0.50 -5.28
C LYS A 32 5.02 1.79 -4.49
N VAL A 33 6.11 2.51 -4.23
CA VAL A 33 6.09 3.81 -3.53
C VAL A 33 5.30 4.85 -4.31
N HIS A 34 5.48 4.91 -5.63
CA HIS A 34 4.71 5.80 -6.50
C HIS A 34 3.19 5.54 -6.35
N LEU A 35 2.77 4.28 -6.48
CA LEU A 35 1.37 3.90 -6.34
C LEU A 35 0.82 4.22 -4.94
N MET A 36 1.63 4.04 -3.90
CA MET A 36 1.29 4.41 -2.53
C MET A 36 1.00 5.91 -2.40
N VAL A 37 1.91 6.77 -2.88
CA VAL A 37 1.73 8.23 -2.78
C VAL A 37 0.51 8.69 -3.60
N ILE A 38 0.31 8.14 -4.80
CA ILE A 38 -0.91 8.40 -5.61
C ILE A 38 -2.18 8.01 -4.85
N GLU A 39 -2.20 6.84 -4.18
CA GLU A 39 -3.36 6.39 -3.41
C GLU A 39 -3.73 7.41 -2.33
N VAL A 40 -2.74 7.86 -1.56
CA VAL A 40 -2.95 8.83 -0.47
C VAL A 40 -3.43 10.17 -1.00
N LEU A 41 -2.76 10.75 -1.99
CA LEU A 41 -3.15 12.05 -2.56
C LEU A 41 -4.56 12.03 -3.16
N ARG A 42 -4.94 10.93 -3.83
CA ARG A 42 -6.27 10.77 -4.39
C ARG A 42 -7.34 10.74 -3.29
N GLU A 43 -7.08 10.02 -2.21
CA GLU A 43 -8.01 9.90 -1.10
C GLU A 43 -8.12 11.21 -0.32
N GLU A 44 -7.01 11.90 -0.03
CA GLU A 44 -7.00 13.19 0.66
C GLU A 44 -7.79 14.25 -0.12
N SER A 45 -7.43 14.47 -1.38
CA SER A 45 -8.12 15.43 -2.25
C SER A 45 -9.60 15.11 -2.40
N GLY A 46 -9.94 13.83 -2.55
CA GLY A 46 -11.33 13.39 -2.64
C GLY A 46 -12.10 13.66 -1.35
N ARG A 47 -11.50 13.44 -0.17
CA ARG A 47 -12.15 13.70 1.13
C ARG A 47 -12.42 15.19 1.33
N GLU A 48 -11.48 16.04 0.98
CA GLU A 48 -11.65 17.49 1.08
C GLU A 48 -12.74 18.00 0.14
N LEU A 49 -12.72 17.57 -1.12
CA LEU A 49 -13.75 17.96 -2.10
C LEU A 49 -15.13 17.41 -1.74
N ALA A 50 -15.20 16.18 -1.23
CA ALA A 50 -16.44 15.61 -0.72
C ALA A 50 -16.98 16.37 0.49
N ALA A 51 -16.11 16.80 1.42
CA ALA A 51 -16.50 17.61 2.56
C ALA A 51 -17.01 18.99 2.12
N ALA A 52 -16.32 19.64 1.18
CA ALA A 52 -16.74 20.92 0.62
C ALA A 52 -18.09 20.81 -0.11
N ALA A 53 -18.30 19.76 -0.92
CA ALA A 53 -19.57 19.51 -1.59
C ALA A 53 -20.71 19.34 -0.58
N ARG A 54 -20.51 18.54 0.48
CA ARG A 54 -21.50 18.35 1.56
C ARG A 54 -21.86 19.67 2.24
N PHE A 55 -20.87 20.51 2.55
CA PHE A 55 -21.10 21.81 3.15
C PHE A 55 -21.93 22.73 2.24
N ASN A 56 -21.74 22.63 0.93
CA ASN A 56 -22.46 23.40 -0.08
C ASN A 56 -23.78 22.76 -0.53
N GLY A 57 -24.20 21.64 0.06
CA GLY A 57 -25.41 20.90 -0.35
C GLY A 57 -25.30 20.26 -1.75
N GLN A 58 -24.08 20.06 -2.24
CA GLN A 58 -23.79 19.43 -3.53
C GLN A 58 -23.43 17.94 -3.34
N GLU A 59 -23.63 17.16 -4.40
CA GLU A 59 -23.18 15.77 -4.46
C GLU A 59 -21.73 15.70 -4.97
N PHE A 60 -20.94 14.81 -4.38
CA PHE A 60 -19.57 14.55 -4.81
C PHE A 60 -19.47 13.18 -5.46
N ASP A 61 -19.04 13.17 -6.72
CA ASP A 61 -18.86 11.97 -7.52
C ASP A 61 -17.42 11.44 -7.39
N TRP A 62 -17.28 10.37 -6.59
CA TRP A 62 -16.00 9.70 -6.37
C TRP A 62 -15.43 9.04 -7.62
N ASP A 63 -16.27 8.50 -8.50
CA ASP A 63 -15.81 7.79 -9.69
C ASP A 63 -15.26 8.76 -10.73
N LYS A 64 -15.93 9.90 -10.89
CA LYS A 64 -15.45 11.00 -11.72
C LYS A 64 -14.15 11.57 -11.18
N HIS A 65 -14.06 11.84 -9.87
CA HIS A 65 -12.82 12.30 -9.23
C HIS A 65 -11.68 11.31 -9.44
N ASN A 66 -11.90 10.02 -9.16
CA ASN A 66 -10.88 8.99 -9.30
C ASN A 66 -10.39 8.85 -10.75
N SER A 67 -11.30 8.93 -11.71
CA SER A 67 -10.96 8.85 -13.13
C SER A 67 -10.16 10.05 -13.60
N GLN A 68 -10.53 11.26 -13.16
CA GLN A 68 -9.82 12.49 -13.49
C GLN A 68 -8.44 12.53 -12.82
N PHE A 69 -8.37 12.22 -11.53
CA PHE A 69 -7.12 12.17 -10.77
C PHE A 69 -6.10 11.23 -11.39
N ARG A 70 -6.53 10.02 -11.82
CA ARG A 70 -5.62 9.08 -12.51
C ARG A 70 -5.09 9.68 -13.81
N LYS A 71 -5.91 10.34 -14.62
CA LYS A 71 -5.45 10.96 -15.87
C LYS A 71 -4.45 12.08 -15.62
N ASP A 72 -4.68 12.86 -14.58
CA ASP A 72 -3.87 14.05 -14.29
C ASP A 72 -2.51 13.68 -13.68
N TYR A 73 -2.44 12.62 -12.87
CA TYR A 73 -1.27 12.34 -12.04
C TYR A 73 -0.56 11.01 -12.27
N VAL A 74 -1.06 10.10 -13.15
CA VAL A 74 -0.43 8.77 -13.36
C VAL A 74 1.01 8.84 -13.86
N ASN A 75 1.37 9.90 -14.61
CA ASN A 75 2.71 10.09 -15.16
C ASN A 75 3.54 11.11 -14.37
N THR A 76 3.05 11.59 -13.23
CA THR A 76 3.75 12.60 -12.42
C THR A 76 4.93 11.95 -11.69
N PRO A 77 6.14 12.53 -11.73
CA PRO A 77 7.30 11.98 -11.02
C PRO A 77 7.07 11.87 -9.50
N LEU A 78 7.64 10.83 -8.87
CA LEU A 78 7.51 10.61 -7.42
C LEU A 78 7.94 11.82 -6.58
N LYS A 79 9.02 12.51 -6.97
CA LYS A 79 9.51 13.73 -6.29
C LYS A 79 8.44 14.83 -6.24
N GLU A 80 7.67 14.99 -7.32
CA GLU A 80 6.58 15.98 -7.39
C GLU A 80 5.38 15.54 -6.55
N LEU A 81 5.02 14.26 -6.58
CA LEU A 81 3.94 13.71 -5.77
C LEU A 81 4.21 13.88 -4.26
N VAL A 82 5.43 13.57 -3.80
CA VAL A 82 5.84 13.79 -2.41
C VAL A 82 5.79 15.28 -2.05
N ASN A 83 6.18 16.16 -2.97
CA ASN A 83 6.08 17.61 -2.77
C ASN A 83 4.62 18.08 -2.64
N TYR A 84 3.69 17.52 -3.39
CA TYR A 84 2.26 17.78 -3.21
C TYR A 84 1.77 17.30 -1.85
N ALA A 85 2.17 16.10 -1.42
CA ALA A 85 1.81 15.56 -0.11
C ALA A 85 2.27 16.49 1.02
N ARG A 86 3.50 17.01 0.92
CA ARG A 86 4.06 17.98 1.86
C ARG A 86 3.31 19.30 1.85
N LYS A 87 3.15 19.91 0.67
CA LYS A 87 2.58 21.27 0.55
C LYS A 87 1.10 21.34 0.88
N LEU A 88 0.33 20.32 0.52
CA LEU A 88 -1.12 20.32 0.66
C LEU A 88 -1.57 19.69 1.98
N TYR A 89 -0.88 18.64 2.44
CA TYR A 89 -1.34 17.81 3.56
C TYR A 89 -0.36 17.73 4.73
N GLY A 90 0.77 18.44 4.65
CA GLY A 90 1.79 18.47 5.70
C GLY A 90 2.54 17.15 5.87
N LEU A 91 2.51 16.26 4.89
CA LEU A 91 3.18 14.95 4.92
C LEU A 91 4.62 15.09 4.42
N ASN A 92 5.59 15.13 5.33
CA ASN A 92 6.94 15.62 5.04
C ASN A 92 7.85 14.58 4.37
N ASN A 93 7.61 13.30 4.66
CA ASN A 93 8.41 12.14 4.27
C ASN A 93 7.51 10.94 3.92
N LEU A 94 8.11 9.84 3.46
CA LEU A 94 7.39 8.64 3.05
C LEU A 94 6.71 7.90 4.21
N ASP A 95 7.28 7.96 5.42
CA ASP A 95 6.71 7.31 6.61
C ASP A 95 5.39 7.94 7.01
N GLU A 96 5.32 9.28 7.04
CA GLU A 96 4.07 9.99 7.30
C GLU A 96 3.00 9.69 6.24
N ILE A 97 3.41 9.46 4.98
CA ILE A 97 2.51 9.03 3.90
C ILE A 97 2.01 7.59 4.14
N ARG A 98 2.90 6.69 4.56
CA ARG A 98 2.56 5.29 4.89
C ARG A 98 1.58 5.24 6.07
N ASP A 99 1.84 5.99 7.13
CA ASP A 99 0.95 6.11 8.28
C ASP A 99 -0.42 6.69 7.90
N ARG A 100 -0.43 7.68 7.00
CA ARG A 100 -1.68 8.23 6.48
C ARG A 100 -2.47 7.18 5.68
N ARG A 101 -1.80 6.41 4.84
CA ARG A 101 -2.42 5.30 4.09
C ARG A 101 -3.01 4.25 5.05
N ALA A 102 -2.28 3.87 6.10
CA ALA A 102 -2.78 2.95 7.11
C ALA A 102 -4.04 3.51 7.80
N SER A 103 -4.04 4.81 8.13
CA SER A 103 -5.20 5.51 8.66
C SER A 103 -6.40 5.49 7.70
N HIS A 104 -6.18 5.68 6.40
CA HIS A 104 -7.24 5.55 5.39
C HIS A 104 -7.80 4.13 5.30
N LYS A 105 -6.93 3.11 5.29
CA LYS A 105 -7.32 1.70 5.30
C LYS A 105 -8.16 1.38 6.54
N ALA A 106 -7.72 1.79 7.73
CA ALA A 106 -8.45 1.60 8.98
C ALA A 106 -9.83 2.29 8.94
N ALA A 107 -9.90 3.50 8.38
CA ALA A 107 -11.17 4.21 8.21
C ALA A 107 -12.11 3.52 7.21
N ARG A 108 -11.58 2.87 6.16
CA ARG A 108 -12.36 2.03 5.23
C ARG A 108 -12.87 0.77 5.93
N SER A 109 -12.02 0.05 6.65
CA SER A 109 -12.40 -1.17 7.40
C SER A 109 -13.52 -0.87 8.38
N LYS A 110 -13.39 0.17 9.21
CA LYS A 110 -14.43 0.55 10.19
C LYS A 110 -15.80 0.82 9.56
N ARG A 111 -15.85 1.36 8.33
CA ARG A 111 -17.13 1.55 7.60
C ARG A 111 -17.71 0.23 7.14
N MET A 112 -16.86 -0.69 6.66
CA MET A 112 -17.28 -2.03 6.25
C MET A 112 -17.68 -2.88 7.45
N ASP A 113 -16.99 -2.80 8.58
CA ASP A 113 -17.33 -3.51 9.82
C ASP A 113 -18.66 -2.99 10.40
N GLY A 114 -18.89 -1.68 10.35
CA GLY A 114 -20.19 -1.09 10.72
C GLY A 114 -21.34 -1.54 9.81
N LEU A 115 -21.05 -1.86 8.55
CA LEU A 115 -22.03 -2.37 7.58
C LEU A 115 -22.21 -3.90 7.70
N ASN A 116 -21.13 -4.65 7.96
CA ASN A 116 -21.14 -6.11 8.17
C ASN A 116 -21.73 -6.49 9.52
N SER A 117 -21.63 -5.64 10.54
CA SER A 117 -22.38 -5.81 11.81
C SER A 117 -23.91 -5.80 11.59
N LEU A 118 -24.38 -5.21 10.48
CA LEU A 118 -25.78 -5.26 10.04
C LEU A 118 -26.07 -6.39 9.04
N SER A 119 -25.06 -7.06 8.50
CA SER A 119 -25.17 -8.09 7.46
C SER A 119 -24.37 -9.33 7.85
N ASN A 120 -25.05 -10.28 8.50
CA ASN A 120 -24.47 -11.59 8.84
C ASN A 120 -23.88 -12.28 7.60
N ASN A 121 -22.65 -12.79 7.78
CA ASN A 121 -21.88 -13.74 6.94
C ASN A 121 -21.23 -13.20 5.65
N SER A 122 -19.92 -12.93 5.72
CA SER A 122 -18.88 -13.80 5.13
C SER A 122 -17.50 -13.21 5.41
N ASP A 123 -16.72 -13.96 6.19
CA ASP A 123 -15.31 -13.75 6.51
C ASP A 123 -14.45 -13.93 5.25
N ASP A 124 -13.95 -12.82 4.70
CA ASP A 124 -12.83 -12.82 3.76
C ASP A 124 -12.00 -11.56 3.99
N SER A 125 -11.37 -11.48 5.17
CA SER A 125 -10.35 -10.47 5.43
C SER A 125 -9.10 -10.84 4.64
N ILE A 126 -8.91 -10.21 3.48
CA ILE A 126 -7.61 -10.13 2.83
C ILE A 126 -6.68 -9.35 3.78
N ASN A 127 -5.95 -10.11 4.60
CA ASN A 127 -4.72 -9.66 5.25
C ASN A 127 -3.69 -9.48 4.15
N ASP A 128 -3.66 -8.29 3.57
CA ASP A 128 -2.55 -7.82 2.74
C ASP A 128 -1.39 -7.49 3.69
N ASP A 129 -0.75 -8.55 4.18
CA ASP A 129 0.45 -8.61 5.03
C ASP A 129 1.67 -8.13 4.22
N PHE A 130 1.61 -6.89 3.75
CA PHE A 130 2.65 -6.21 2.99
C PHE A 130 3.42 -5.20 3.85
N ASP A 131 3.42 -5.39 5.18
CA ASP A 131 4.01 -4.46 6.15
C ASP A 131 5.31 -4.96 6.79
N GLN A 132 5.90 -6.06 6.30
CA GLN A 132 7.24 -6.50 6.73
C GLN A 132 8.19 -6.60 5.56
N ASP A 133 8.83 -5.49 5.23
CA ASP A 133 10.25 -5.50 4.88
C ASP A 133 10.85 -4.27 5.57
N GLU A 134 11.36 -4.51 6.78
CA GLU A 134 12.38 -3.69 7.43
C GLU A 134 13.63 -3.76 6.55
N ASP A 135 14.09 -2.62 6.04
CA ASP A 135 15.50 -2.28 5.79
C ASP A 135 15.52 -0.89 5.14
N ASP A 136 15.54 0.13 6.01
CA ASP A 136 15.74 1.53 5.66
C ASP A 136 17.17 1.70 5.11
N GLU A 137 17.34 1.62 3.79
CA GLU A 137 18.49 2.25 3.14
C GLU A 137 18.15 3.72 2.87
N ASP A 138 18.80 4.60 3.65
CA ASP A 138 18.81 6.04 3.51
C ASP A 138 18.98 6.46 2.04
N ILE A 139 17.89 6.87 1.40
CA ILE A 139 17.95 7.52 0.09
C ILE A 139 18.49 8.94 0.32
N GLU A 140 19.78 9.12 0.06
CA GLU A 140 20.36 10.45 -0.14
C GLU A 140 19.66 11.09 -1.34
N ILE A 141 18.85 12.11 -1.07
CA ILE A 141 18.34 13.01 -2.09
C ILE A 141 19.44 14.03 -2.34
N ASP A 142 20.23 13.84 -3.40
CA ASP A 142 21.15 14.88 -3.88
C ASP A 142 20.35 16.14 -4.27
N ASP A 143 20.83 17.29 -3.79
CA ASP A 143 20.29 18.65 -3.97
C ASP A 143 20.27 19.12 -5.45
#